data_AF-A0A7X6FEQ9-F1
#
_entry.id   AF-A0A7X6FEQ9-F1
#
_cell.length_a   1.000
_cell.length_b   1.000
_cell.length_c   1.000
_cell.angle_alpha   90.00
_cell.angle_beta   90.00
_cell.angle_gamma   90.00
#
_symmetry.space_group_name_H-M   'P 1'
#
loop_
_entity.id
_entity.type
_entity.pdbx_description
1 polymer ?
#
loop_
_entity_poly.entity_id
_entity_poly.type
_entity_poly.pdbx_seq_one_letter_code
_entity_poly.pdbx_strand_id
1 'polypeptide(L)' 'MADVILVDSNVLLDIITNDPVWFDWSLAQLDGASLLGPLCINDVVYAEISVR' A
#
# COMPACT_ATOMS: atom_id res chain seq x y z
N MET A 1 10.95 -5.41 -18.52
CA MET A 1 9.68 -5.40 -17.78
C MET A 1 9.97 -4.72 -16.46
N ALA A 2 9.17 -3.74 -16.03
CA ALA A 2 9.33 -3.20 -14.69
C ALA A 2 8.89 -4.28 -13.69
N ASP A 3 9.64 -4.46 -12.60
CA ASP A 3 9.27 -5.40 -11.55
C ASP A 3 8.00 -4.91 -10.86
N VAL A 4 7.06 -5.83 -10.62
CA VAL A 4 5.83 -5.53 -9.88
C VAL A 4 6.16 -5.42 -8.40
N ILE A 5 5.63 -4.38 -7.75
CA ILE A 5 5.83 -4.14 -6.32
C ILE A 5 4.56 -4.58 -5.60
N LEU A 6 4.71 -5.54 -4.68
CA LEU A 6 3.62 -5.99 -3.82
C LEU A 6 3.48 -5.04 -2.63
N VAL A 7 2.28 -4.52 -2.43
CA VAL A 7 1.92 -3.65 -1.30
C VAL A 7 1.30 -4.50 -0.20
N ASP A 8 1.79 -4.34 1.02
CA ASP A 8 1.28 -5.00 2.22
C ASP A 8 0.07 -4.24 2.79
N SER A 9 -0.79 -4.95 3.52
CA SER A 9 -2.00 -4.42 4.15
C SER A 9 -1.69 -3.26 5.10
N ASN A 10 -0.60 -3.30 5.87
CA ASN A 10 -0.29 -2.24 6.83
C ASN A 10 -0.15 -0.86 6.16
N VAL A 11 0.54 -0.80 5.01
CA VAL A 11 0.70 0.44 4.23
C VAL A 11 -0.65 0.98 3.79
N LEU A 12 -1.56 0.11 3.34
CA LEU A 12 -2.89 0.51 2.89
C LEU A 12 -3.78 0.92 4.05
N LEU A 13 -3.67 0.22 5.19
CA LEU A 13 -4.42 0.52 6.39
C LEU A 13 -4.10 1.92 6.90
N ASP A 14 -2.82 2.31 6.93
CA ASP A 14 -2.41 3.65 7.35
C ASP A 14 -3.13 4.74 6.54
N ILE A 15 -3.28 4.54 5.23
CA ILE A 15 -3.98 5.47 4.34
C ILE A 15 -5.49 5.45 4.59
N ILE A 16 -6.11 4.27 4.60
CA ILE A 16 -7.57 4.12 4.74
C ILE A 16 -8.05 4.66 6.08
N THR A 17 -7.27 4.48 7.15
CA THR A 17 -7.65 4.91 8.50
C THR A 17 -7.16 6.31 8.86
N ASN A 18 -6.43 7.01 7.97
CA ASN A 18 -5.73 8.25 8.27
C ASN A 18 -4.87 8.14 9.54
N ASP A 19 -4.00 7.13 9.60
CA ASP A 19 -3.16 6.91 10.77
C ASP A 19 -2.27 8.14 11.04
N PRO A 20 -2.34 8.76 12.23
CA PRO A 20 -1.69 10.04 12.49
C PRO A 20 -0.16 9.95 12.57
N VAL A 21 0.41 8.74 12.61
CA VAL A 21 1.85 8.49 12.70
C VAL A 21 2.40 8.01 11.35
N TRP A 22 1.67 7.14 10.67
CA TRP A 22 2.18 6.40 9.52
C TRP A 22 1.67 6.88 8.16
N PHE A 23 0.59 7.68 8.12
CA PHE A 23 -0.02 8.12 6.88
C PHE A 23 0.99 8.76 5.92
N ASP A 24 1.74 9.77 6.37
CA ASP A 24 2.68 10.51 5.53
C ASP A 24 3.81 9.61 5.01
N TRP A 25 4.28 8.66 5.83
CA TRP A 25 5.32 7.72 5.44
C TRP A 25 4.81 6.73 4.40
N SER A 26 3.64 6.12 4.65
CA SER A 26 3.02 5.14 3.76
C SER A 26 2.65 5.75 2.41
N LEU A 27 2.16 7.00 2.41
CA LEU A 27 1.89 7.75 1.18
C LEU A 27 3.17 7.97 0.37
N ALA A 28 4.24 8.42 1.02
CA ALA A 28 5.53 8.63 0.35
C ALA A 28 6.13 7.34 -0.22
N GLN A 29 5.92 6.18 0.44
CA GLN A 29 6.34 4.89 -0.11
C GLN A 29 5.54 4.51 -1.36
N LEU A 30 4.22 4.67 -1.34
CA LEU A 30 3.36 4.40 -2.50
C LEU A 30 3.72 5.29 -3.69
N ASP A 31 3.89 6.60 -3.45
CA ASP A 31 4.30 7.55 -4.48
C ASP A 31 5.66 7.16 -5.07
N GLY A 32 6.67 6.91 -4.22
CA GLY A 32 8.01 6.51 -4.68
C GLY A 32 8.01 5.19 -5.44
N ALA A 33 7.27 4.19 -4.97
CA ALA A 33 7.19 2.88 -5.59
C ALA A 33 6.43 2.92 -6.94
N SER A 34 5.41 3.76 -7.07
CA SER A 34 4.64 3.92 -8.31
C SER A 34 5.48 4.43 -9.49
N LEU A 35 6.59 5.13 -9.20
CA LEU A 35 7.57 5.60 -10.19
C LEU A 35 8.48 4.48 -10.69
N LEU A 36 8.64 3.39 -9.91
CA LEU A 36 9.53 2.27 -10.21
C LEU A 36 8.81 1.14 -10.95
N GLY A 37 7.54 0.93 -10.65
CA GLY A 37 6.75 -0.12 -11.28
C GLY A 37 5.29 -0.17 -10.82
N PRO A 38 4.49 -1.08 -11.39
CA PRO A 38 3.11 -1.26 -10.98
C PRO A 38 3.02 -1.70 -9.52
N LEU A 39 2.13 -1.05 -8.77
CA LEU A 39 1.76 -1.47 -7.42
C LEU A 39 0.64 -2.50 -7.52
N CYS A 40 0.78 -3.62 -6.82
CA CYS A 40 -0.23 -4.67 -6.79
C CYS A 40 -0.47 -5.13 -5.35
N ILE A 41 -1.66 -5.67 -5.11
CA ILE A 41 -2.01 -6.44 -3.93
C ILE A 41 -2.36 -7.86 -4.35
N ASN A 42 -2.29 -8.81 -3.42
CA ASN A 42 -2.79 -10.16 -3.64
C ASN A 42 -4.14 -10.38 -2.93
N ASP A 43 -4.73 -11.55 -3.12
CA ASP A 43 -6.03 -11.90 -2.53
C ASP A 43 -6.03 -11.91 -0.99
N VAL A 44 -4.87 -12.16 -0.36
CA VAL A 44 -4.73 -12.15 1.11
C VAL A 44 -4.79 -10.72 1.63
N VAL A 45 -3.99 -9.81 1.06
CA VAL A 45 -4.01 -8.38 1.38
C VAL A 45 -5.40 -7.80 1.12
N TYR A 46 -6.02 -8.16 -0.01
CA TYR A 46 -7.39 -7.76 -0.32
C TYR A 46 -8.39 -8.23 0.76
N ALA A 47 -8.31 -9.48 1.21
CA ALA A 47 -9.20 -10.01 2.23
C ALA A 47 -9.05 -9.28 3.58
N GLU A 48 -7.84 -8.87 3.96
CA GLU A 48 -7.57 -8.15 5.21
C GLU A 48 -8.14 -6.73 5.21
N ILE A 49 -8.04 -6.01 4.08
CA ILE A 49 -8.52 -4.62 3.97
C ILE A 49 -10.03 -4.54 3.71
N SER A 50 -10.63 -5.54 3.05
CA SER A 50 -12.03 -5.50 2.59
C SER A 50 -13.07 -5.52 3.72
N VAL A 51 -12.66 -5.81 4.94
CA VAL A 51 -13.52 -5.83 6.13
C VAL A 51 -13.52 -4.51 6.91
N ARG A 52 -12.75 -3.51 6.47
CA ARG A 52 -12.60 -2.21 7.13
C ARG A 52 -13.38 -1.10 6.45
#